data_AF-A0A925AEJ9-F1
#
_entry.id   AF-A0A925AEJ9-F1
#
_cell.length_a   1.000
_cell.length_b   1.000
_cell.length_c   1.000
_cell.angle_alpha   90.00
_cell.angle_beta   90.00
_cell.angle_gamma   90.00
#
_symmetry.space_group_name_H-M   'P 1'
#
loop_
_entity.id
_entity.type
_entity.pdbx_description
1 polymer ?
#
loop_
_entity_poly.entity_id
_entity_poly.type
_entity_poly.pdbx_seq_one_letter_code
_entity_poly.pdbx_strand_id
1 'polypeptide(L)'
;MGTNSLTGFGPLHAFRWTPQTGSVRLIPVGTPSVVESNARTVSGDGQVSAGSFSLGNGQSRIFRYSVSGGFEDLGNVPSSNSGSALFSTFDGQSLLCASNNNFFMWRAGEGYIPLLTLFQQSGVSIPAGYTGLTVLEMSADGNTFAGRISTGAGGIRSFIVTLSSQSCSVDFNADGDSGTDGDIEAFFACLGGNCCPACGSADFNHDGEVGTDADIESFFRVLAGGAC
;
A
#
# COMPACT_ATOMS: atom_id res chain seq x y z
N MET A 1 -13.41 15.53 -5.43
CA MET A 1 -13.30 15.76 -3.97
C MET A 1 -12.75 17.14 -3.71
N GLY A 2 -12.82 17.64 -2.48
CA GLY A 2 -12.21 18.92 -2.12
C GLY A 2 -12.16 19.14 -0.61
N THR A 3 -11.67 20.31 -0.22
CA THR A 3 -11.77 20.85 1.14
C THR A 3 -12.79 21.97 1.13
N ASN A 4 -13.69 22.00 2.10
CA ASN A 4 -14.65 23.10 2.24
C ASN A 4 -14.72 23.59 3.68
N SER A 5 -15.01 24.88 3.84
CA SER A 5 -15.38 25.45 5.12
C SER A 5 -16.90 25.40 5.22
N LEU A 6 -17.43 24.50 6.05
CA LEU A 6 -18.88 24.36 6.24
C LEU A 6 -19.47 25.47 7.13
N THR A 7 -18.64 26.40 7.62
CA THR A 7 -19.07 27.54 8.46
C THR A 7 -18.13 28.74 8.26
N GLY A 8 -18.43 29.69 7.38
CA GLY A 8 -17.96 31.10 7.38
C GLY A 8 -16.46 31.43 7.45
N PHE A 9 -15.74 30.98 8.48
CA PHE A 9 -14.28 31.08 8.71
C PHE A 9 -13.78 29.93 9.62
N GLY A 10 -14.41 28.75 9.54
CA GLY A 10 -14.12 27.57 10.36
C GLY A 10 -13.16 26.58 9.70
N PRO A 11 -12.66 25.59 10.45
CA PRO A 11 -11.70 24.61 9.98
C PRO A 11 -12.13 23.89 8.69
N LEU A 12 -11.19 23.71 7.77
CA LEU A 12 -11.43 23.02 6.51
C LEU A 12 -11.67 21.54 6.76
N HIS A 13 -12.72 21.01 6.15
CA HIS A 13 -13.03 19.59 6.25
C HIS A 13 -13.14 18.97 4.86
N ALA A 14 -12.53 17.79 4.75
CA ALA A 14 -12.62 16.93 3.61
C ALA A 14 -14.07 16.52 3.36
N PHE A 15 -14.53 16.69 2.12
CA PHE A 15 -15.87 16.31 1.71
C PHE A 15 -15.85 15.61 0.35
N ARG A 16 -16.87 14.76 0.16
CA ARG A 16 -17.27 14.22 -1.13
C ARG A 16 -18.53 14.95 -1.57
N TRP A 17 -18.62 15.28 -2.85
CA TRP A 17 -19.85 15.79 -3.44
C TRP A 17 -20.47 14.73 -4.34
N THR A 18 -21.79 14.57 -4.27
CA THR A 18 -22.56 13.85 -5.28
C THR A 18 -23.74 14.69 -5.75
N PRO A 19 -24.23 14.49 -6.98
CA PRO A 19 -25.45 15.15 -7.44
C PRO A 19 -26.67 14.89 -6.53
N GLN A 20 -26.74 13.71 -5.91
CA GLN A 20 -27.88 13.27 -5.12
C GLN A 20 -27.88 13.81 -3.68
N THR A 21 -26.71 13.85 -3.05
CA THR A 21 -26.57 14.18 -1.61
C THR A 21 -25.90 15.53 -1.37
N GLY A 22 -25.39 16.19 -2.42
CA GLY A 22 -24.53 17.36 -2.27
C GLY A 22 -23.23 17.01 -1.54
N SER A 23 -22.70 17.98 -0.79
CA SER A 23 -21.45 17.84 -0.03
C SER A 23 -21.66 17.03 1.25
N VAL A 24 -21.05 15.86 1.32
CA VAL A 24 -21.00 14.96 2.49
C VAL A 24 -19.59 15.01 3.08
N ARG A 25 -19.49 15.34 4.36
CA ARG A 25 -18.22 15.36 5.09
C ARG A 25 -17.69 13.93 5.24
N LEU A 26 -16.39 13.74 4.95
CA LEU A 26 -15.76 12.40 5.00
C LEU A 26 -15.39 11.96 6.41
N ILE A 27 -15.17 12.91 7.32
CA ILE A 27 -14.87 12.64 8.73
C ILE A 27 -16.10 13.02 9.56
N PRO A 28 -16.67 12.11 10.37
CA PRO A 28 -17.86 12.39 11.16
C PRO A 28 -17.73 13.65 12.03
N VAL A 29 -18.86 14.31 12.26
CA VAL A 29 -18.93 15.39 13.25
C VAL A 29 -18.78 14.76 14.64
N GLY A 30 -17.94 15.36 15.48
CA GLY A 30 -17.67 14.86 16.83
C GLY A 30 -16.51 13.86 16.91
N THR A 31 -15.82 13.54 15.81
CA THR A 31 -14.54 12.83 15.88
C THR A 31 -13.57 13.66 16.76
N PRO A 32 -13.17 13.17 17.95
CA PRO A 32 -12.49 13.99 18.93
C PRO A 32 -11.20 14.59 18.40
N SER A 33 -10.96 15.85 18.76
CA SER A 33 -9.72 16.58 18.47
C SER A 33 -9.40 16.82 17.00
N VAL A 34 -10.26 16.44 16.04
CA VAL A 34 -10.05 16.74 14.62
C VAL A 34 -10.26 18.23 14.37
N VAL A 35 -9.18 18.92 13.97
CA VAL A 35 -9.19 20.35 13.69
C VAL A 35 -9.15 20.68 12.21
N GLU A 36 -8.73 19.77 11.34
CA GLU A 36 -8.74 20.00 9.89
C GLU A 36 -8.69 18.66 9.14
N SER A 37 -9.21 18.59 7.93
CA SER A 37 -8.99 17.45 7.05
C SER A 37 -8.93 17.79 5.57
N ASN A 38 -8.09 17.05 4.85
CA ASN A 38 -7.81 17.23 3.44
C ASN A 38 -7.94 15.88 2.71
N ALA A 39 -8.92 15.76 1.83
CA ALA A 39 -9.00 14.63 0.90
C ALA A 39 -8.07 14.88 -0.29
N ARG A 40 -7.25 13.89 -0.66
CA ARG A 40 -6.25 14.04 -1.72
C ARG A 40 -6.41 13.04 -2.86
N THR A 41 -6.99 11.87 -2.60
CA THR A 41 -7.09 10.82 -3.61
C THR A 41 -8.41 10.07 -3.54
N VAL A 42 -8.96 9.73 -4.70
CA VAL A 42 -10.20 8.97 -4.88
C VAL A 42 -9.85 7.73 -5.69
N SER A 43 -10.41 6.58 -5.30
CA SER A 43 -10.24 5.34 -6.05
C SER A 43 -10.85 5.46 -7.44
N GLY A 44 -10.36 4.64 -8.37
CA GLY A 44 -10.80 4.65 -9.77
C GLY A 44 -12.29 4.33 -9.95
N ASP A 45 -12.84 3.49 -9.07
CA ASP A 45 -14.29 3.19 -9.00
C ASP A 45 -15.12 4.26 -8.28
N GLY A 46 -14.46 5.29 -7.73
CA GLY A 46 -15.08 6.37 -6.98
C GLY A 46 -15.68 5.97 -5.64
N GLN A 47 -15.45 4.76 -5.11
CA GLN A 47 -16.06 4.28 -3.86
C GLN A 47 -15.25 4.64 -2.62
N VAL A 48 -13.94 4.87 -2.78
CA VAL A 48 -13.02 5.16 -1.68
C VAL A 48 -12.40 6.54 -1.86
N SER A 49 -12.24 7.23 -0.75
CA SER A 49 -11.65 8.56 -0.66
C SER A 49 -10.64 8.56 0.49
N ALA A 50 -9.44 9.05 0.26
CA ALA A 50 -8.40 9.07 1.28
C ALA A 50 -7.66 10.40 1.31
N GLY A 51 -7.01 10.65 2.44
CA GLY A 51 -6.28 11.87 2.69
C GLY A 51 -5.68 11.90 4.08
N SER A 52 -5.53 13.09 4.63
CA SER A 52 -5.07 13.26 6.01
C SER A 52 -5.94 14.22 6.80
N PHE A 53 -5.88 14.09 8.11
CA PHE A 53 -6.55 14.99 9.05
C PHE A 53 -5.62 15.35 10.19
N SER A 54 -5.79 16.56 10.71
CA SER A 54 -4.97 17.12 11.78
C SER A 54 -5.73 17.05 13.09
N LEU A 55 -5.01 16.69 14.15
CA LEU A 55 -5.48 16.72 15.53
C LEU A 55 -5.04 18.01 16.21
N GLY A 56 -5.76 18.43 17.26
CA GLY A 56 -5.46 19.66 18.02
C GLY A 56 -4.09 19.66 18.71
N ASN A 57 -3.41 18.52 18.79
CA ASN A 57 -2.04 18.39 19.30
C ASN A 57 -0.97 18.53 18.21
N GLY A 58 -1.35 18.87 16.97
CA GLY A 58 -0.43 19.05 15.84
C GLY A 58 -0.06 17.76 15.09
N GLN A 59 -0.56 16.59 15.50
CA GLN A 59 -0.36 15.35 14.73
C GLN A 59 -1.27 15.32 13.50
N SER A 60 -0.76 14.78 12.39
CA SER A 60 -1.56 14.47 11.21
C SER A 60 -1.62 12.96 10.98
N ARG A 61 -2.83 12.44 10.80
CA ARG A 61 -3.15 11.02 10.59
C ARG A 61 -3.74 10.80 9.21
N ILE A 62 -3.61 9.59 8.71
CA ILE A 62 -4.24 9.19 7.46
C ILE A 62 -5.67 8.76 7.76
N PHE A 63 -6.60 9.18 6.90
CA PHE A 63 -7.92 8.58 6.88
C PHE A 63 -8.21 7.91 5.55
N ARG A 64 -9.03 6.88 5.63
CA ARG A 64 -9.72 6.28 4.51
C ARG A 64 -11.22 6.40 4.75
N TYR A 65 -11.97 6.70 3.71
CA TYR A 65 -13.43 6.72 3.74
C TYR A 65 -13.94 5.85 2.60
N SER A 66 -14.80 4.89 2.92
CA SER A 66 -15.51 4.09 1.92
C SER A 66 -17.01 4.38 1.98
N VAL A 67 -17.70 4.30 0.85
CA VAL A 67 -19.16 4.50 0.82
C VAL A 67 -19.89 3.46 1.67
N SER A 68 -19.41 2.22 1.69
CA SER A 68 -20.02 1.11 2.44
C SER A 68 -19.61 1.04 3.91
N GLY A 69 -18.36 1.40 4.23
CA GLY A 69 -17.79 1.27 5.58
C GLY A 69 -17.65 2.58 6.35
N GLY A 70 -17.81 3.73 5.69
CA GLY A 70 -17.64 5.04 6.31
C GLY A 70 -16.18 5.40 6.57
N PHE A 71 -15.96 6.23 7.59
CA PHE A 71 -14.66 6.76 7.98
C PHE A 71 -13.83 5.76 8.77
N GLU A 72 -12.55 5.68 8.42
CA GLU A 72 -11.54 4.83 9.04
C GLU A 72 -10.30 5.69 9.36
N ASP A 73 -9.90 5.72 10.63
CA ASP A 73 -8.62 6.31 11.07
C ASP A 73 -7.52 5.27 10.90
N LEU A 74 -6.64 5.49 9.92
CA LEU A 74 -5.50 4.60 9.63
C LEU A 74 -4.28 4.92 10.51
N GLY A 75 -4.42 5.83 11.47
CA GLY A 75 -3.37 6.21 12.40
C GLY A 75 -2.25 7.03 11.74
N ASN A 76 -1.11 7.04 12.42
CA ASN A 76 0.08 7.74 11.97
C ASN A 76 0.80 6.92 10.90
N VAL A 77 1.29 7.58 9.86
CA VAL A 77 2.27 6.95 8.96
C VAL A 77 3.54 6.65 9.77
N PRO A 78 4.17 5.47 9.62
CA PRO A 78 5.37 5.13 10.38
C PRO A 78 6.47 6.18 10.28
N SER A 79 7.30 6.27 11.32
CA SER A 79 8.46 7.18 11.46
C SER A 79 8.15 8.69 11.51
N SER A 80 6.88 9.11 11.56
CA SER A 80 6.50 10.52 11.58
C SER A 80 5.19 10.80 12.33
N ASN A 81 5.03 12.03 12.80
CA ASN A 81 3.76 12.55 13.31
C ASN A 81 2.96 13.33 12.24
N SER A 82 3.45 13.34 11.00
CA SER A 82 2.82 14.00 9.87
C SER A 82 2.95 13.14 8.62
N GLY A 83 1.84 12.96 7.90
CA GLY A 83 1.78 12.18 6.68
C GLY A 83 0.57 12.51 5.82
N SER A 84 0.57 12.00 4.60
CA SER A 84 -0.49 12.24 3.62
C SER A 84 -0.68 11.03 2.71
N ALA A 85 -1.94 10.63 2.45
CA ALA A 85 -2.27 9.71 1.37
C ALA A 85 -2.21 10.48 0.05
N LEU A 86 -1.40 10.00 -0.89
CA LEU A 86 -1.12 10.66 -2.16
C LEU A 86 -1.95 10.06 -3.30
N PHE A 87 -1.98 8.72 -3.37
CA PHE A 87 -2.64 7.97 -4.44
C PHE A 87 -3.37 6.76 -3.87
N SER A 88 -4.42 6.32 -4.55
CA SER A 88 -5.18 5.10 -4.23
C SER A 88 -5.24 4.19 -5.44
N THR A 89 -5.36 2.88 -5.19
CA THR A 89 -5.70 1.91 -6.23
C THR A 89 -7.13 2.08 -6.73
N PHE A 90 -7.47 1.38 -7.82
CA PHE A 90 -8.77 1.44 -8.48
C PHE A 90 -9.93 1.11 -7.53
N ASP A 91 -9.71 0.15 -6.63
CA ASP A 91 -10.65 -0.32 -5.60
C ASP A 91 -10.46 0.37 -4.24
N GLY A 92 -9.42 1.20 -4.12
CA GLY A 92 -9.01 1.87 -2.89
C GLY A 92 -8.70 0.93 -1.72
N GLN A 93 -8.32 -0.33 -1.97
CA GLN A 93 -7.80 -1.22 -0.92
C GLN A 93 -6.36 -0.90 -0.53
N SER A 94 -5.69 -0.13 -1.38
CA SER A 94 -4.29 0.22 -1.29
C SER A 94 -4.11 1.73 -1.44
N LEU A 95 -3.34 2.35 -0.53
CA LEU A 95 -3.01 3.78 -0.55
C LEU A 95 -1.49 4.02 -0.51
N LEU A 96 -0.96 4.75 -1.49
CA LEU A 96 0.41 5.27 -1.39
C LEU A 96 0.42 6.47 -0.46
N CYS A 97 1.06 6.31 0.69
CA CYS A 97 1.21 7.32 1.72
C CYS A 97 2.65 7.84 1.75
N ALA A 98 2.81 9.11 2.12
CA ALA A 98 4.12 9.71 2.32
C ALA A 98 4.22 10.38 3.69
N SER A 99 5.40 10.31 4.28
CA SER A 99 5.78 11.07 5.47
C SER A 99 7.23 11.54 5.36
N ASN A 100 7.46 12.84 5.52
CA ASN A 100 8.77 13.46 5.26
C ASN A 100 9.28 13.10 3.84
N ASN A 101 10.32 12.26 3.74
CA ASN A 101 10.90 11.76 2.49
C ASN A 101 10.72 10.24 2.32
N ASN A 102 9.86 9.62 3.12
CA ASN A 102 9.59 8.18 3.07
C ASN A 102 8.21 7.92 2.47
N PHE A 103 8.08 6.79 1.78
CA PHE A 103 6.86 6.33 1.15
C PHE A 103 6.48 4.98 1.71
N PHE A 104 5.17 4.79 1.90
CA PHE A 104 4.59 3.58 2.46
C PHE A 104 3.37 3.19 1.64
N MET A 105 3.29 1.92 1.30
CA MET A 105 2.08 1.32 0.78
C MET A 105 1.23 0.90 1.98
N TRP A 106 0.11 1.57 2.21
CA TRP A 106 -0.89 1.06 3.14
C TRP A 106 -1.80 0.09 2.39
N ARG A 107 -2.04 -1.09 2.95
CA ARG A 107 -2.97 -2.09 2.42
C ARG A 107 -3.99 -2.47 3.50
N ALA A 108 -5.25 -2.59 3.11
CA ALA A 108 -6.31 -3.05 4.01
C ALA A 108 -5.96 -4.44 4.57
N GLY A 109 -6.01 -4.61 5.90
CA GLY A 109 -5.65 -5.86 6.58
C GLY A 109 -4.15 -6.05 6.87
N GLU A 110 -3.25 -5.44 6.10
CA GLU A 110 -1.79 -5.56 6.30
C GLU A 110 -1.16 -4.33 6.98
N GLY A 111 -1.78 -3.14 6.84
CA GLY A 111 -1.25 -1.89 7.39
C GLY A 111 -0.18 -1.27 6.50
N TYR A 112 0.77 -0.55 7.09
CA TYR A 112 1.80 0.20 6.35
C TYR A 112 3.03 -0.66 6.06
N ILE A 113 3.35 -0.82 4.79
CA ILE A 113 4.55 -1.49 4.30
C ILE A 113 5.49 -0.42 3.72
N PRO A 114 6.76 -0.33 4.13
CA PRO A 114 7.71 0.58 3.51
C PRO A 114 7.83 0.31 2.00
N LEU A 115 7.74 1.34 1.16
CA LEU A 115 7.78 1.15 -0.29
C LEU A 115 9.10 0.54 -0.77
N LEU A 116 10.21 0.85 -0.09
CA LEU A 116 11.51 0.25 -0.38
C LEU A 116 11.55 -1.26 -0.10
N THR A 117 10.78 -1.74 0.87
CA THR A 117 10.64 -3.18 1.14
C THR A 117 9.95 -3.86 -0.04
N LEU A 118 8.86 -3.29 -0.55
CA LEU A 118 8.18 -3.82 -1.74
C LEU A 118 9.09 -3.81 -2.97
N PHE A 119 9.90 -2.75 -3.15
CA PHE A 119 10.85 -2.69 -4.25
C PHE A 119 11.89 -3.81 -4.14
N GLN A 120 12.46 -3.99 -2.95
CA GLN A 120 13.44 -5.05 -2.70
C GLN A 120 12.85 -6.44 -2.93
N GLN A 121 11.62 -6.70 -2.47
CA GLN A 121 10.90 -7.97 -2.69
C GLN A 121 10.70 -8.24 -4.19
N SER A 122 10.41 -7.20 -4.98
CA SER A 122 10.37 -7.30 -6.45
C SER A 122 11.76 -7.29 -7.13
N GLY A 123 12.84 -7.57 -6.39
CA GLY A 123 14.22 -7.61 -6.92
C GLY A 123 14.81 -6.25 -7.29
N VAL A 124 14.19 -5.14 -6.88
CA VAL A 124 14.62 -3.77 -7.19
C VAL A 124 15.36 -3.17 -5.99
N SER A 125 16.68 -3.02 -6.15
CA SER A 125 17.53 -2.31 -5.19
C SER A 125 17.91 -0.91 -5.68
N ILE A 126 18.03 0.04 -4.76
CA ILE A 126 18.54 1.38 -5.08
C ILE A 126 20.07 1.30 -5.15
N PRO A 127 20.70 1.63 -6.30
CA PRO A 127 22.16 1.57 -6.40
C PRO A 127 22.86 2.53 -5.44
N ALA A 128 24.08 2.17 -5.02
CA ALA A 128 24.89 3.02 -4.17
C ALA A 128 25.09 4.42 -4.81
N GLY A 129 24.99 5.45 -3.97
CA GLY A 129 25.09 6.85 -4.42
C GLY A 129 23.77 7.45 -4.93
N TYR A 130 22.65 6.73 -4.86
CA TYR A 130 21.33 7.30 -5.08
C TYR A 130 20.58 7.48 -3.75
N THR A 131 19.95 8.63 -3.55
CA THR A 131 19.23 9.00 -2.32
C THR A 131 17.99 9.83 -2.63
N GLY A 132 17.13 10.08 -1.64
CA GLY A 132 16.01 11.02 -1.80
C GLY A 132 14.97 10.60 -2.85
N LEU A 133 14.56 9.33 -2.81
CA LEU A 133 13.46 8.82 -3.63
C LEU A 133 12.21 9.70 -3.43
N THR A 134 11.61 10.16 -4.53
CA THR A 134 10.32 10.85 -4.54
C THR A 134 9.42 10.17 -5.55
N VAL A 135 8.32 9.57 -5.09
CA VAL A 135 7.27 9.06 -5.97
C VAL A 135 6.34 10.21 -6.37
N LEU A 136 6.08 10.33 -7.67
CA LEU A 136 5.23 11.35 -8.25
C LEU A 136 3.91 10.78 -8.77
N GLU A 137 3.84 9.47 -9.02
CA GLU A 137 2.64 8.80 -9.52
C GLU A 137 2.68 7.30 -9.19
N MET A 138 1.49 6.72 -9.05
CA MET A 138 1.25 5.29 -8.88
C MET A 138 0.16 4.84 -9.85
N SER A 139 0.33 3.68 -10.47
CA SER A 139 -0.69 3.07 -11.32
C SER A 139 -1.92 2.65 -10.51
N ALA A 140 -3.06 2.51 -11.20
CA ALA A 140 -4.34 2.17 -10.56
C ALA A 140 -4.36 0.76 -9.92
N ASP A 141 -3.51 -0.16 -10.37
CA ASP A 141 -3.32 -1.48 -9.75
C ASP A 141 -2.34 -1.46 -8.57
N GLY A 142 -1.68 -0.33 -8.30
CA GLY A 142 -0.73 -0.17 -7.20
C GLY A 142 0.64 -0.82 -7.42
N ASN A 143 0.92 -1.31 -8.63
CA ASN A 143 2.15 -2.05 -8.91
C ASN A 143 3.21 -1.25 -9.67
N THR A 144 2.88 -0.11 -10.25
CA THR A 144 3.86 0.73 -10.98
C THR A 144 3.98 2.10 -10.35
N PHE A 145 5.21 2.54 -10.15
CA PHE A 145 5.56 3.82 -9.53
C PHE A 145 6.50 4.59 -10.43
N ALA A 146 6.19 5.86 -10.67
CA ALA A 146 7.06 6.76 -11.40
C ALA A 146 7.49 7.94 -10.51
N GLY A 147 8.71 8.42 -10.71
CA GLY A 147 9.21 9.49 -9.86
C GLY A 147 10.62 9.95 -10.19
N ARG A 148 11.26 10.52 -9.19
CA ARG A 148 12.65 11.02 -9.26
C ARG A 148 13.49 10.55 -8.08
N ILE A 149 14.78 10.47 -8.30
CA ILE A 149 15.78 10.11 -7.29
C ILE A 149 17.00 11.00 -7.44
N SER A 150 17.58 11.43 -6.31
CA SER A 150 18.78 12.25 -6.28
C SER A 150 20.02 11.38 -6.41
N THR A 151 21.08 11.90 -7.02
CA THR A 151 22.40 11.27 -7.09
C THR A 151 23.36 11.95 -6.12
N GLY A 152 24.38 11.23 -5.65
CA GLY A 152 25.40 11.72 -4.73
C GLY A 152 26.24 12.87 -5.29
N ALA A 153 26.21 13.06 -6.61
CA ALA A 153 26.81 14.20 -7.31
C ALA A 153 25.87 15.42 -7.42
N GLY A 154 24.71 15.40 -6.75
CA GLY A 154 23.72 16.48 -6.79
C GLY A 154 22.81 16.48 -8.01
N GLY A 155 22.84 15.43 -8.84
CA GLY A 155 21.95 15.29 -10.00
C GLY A 155 20.59 14.71 -9.61
N ILE A 156 19.61 14.84 -10.50
CA ILE A 156 18.31 14.17 -10.39
C ILE A 156 18.16 13.21 -11.58
N ARG A 157 17.62 12.02 -11.33
CA ARG A 157 17.25 11.02 -12.34
C ARG A 157 15.78 10.66 -12.18
N SER A 158 15.09 10.42 -13.29
CA SER A 158 13.75 9.83 -13.29
C SER A 158 13.85 8.32 -13.12
N PHE A 159 12.84 7.72 -12.50
CA PHE A 159 12.70 6.26 -12.43
C PHE A 159 11.26 5.86 -12.76
N ILE A 160 11.13 4.63 -13.24
CA ILE A 160 9.88 3.86 -13.23
C ILE A 160 10.24 2.51 -12.61
N VAL A 161 9.46 2.07 -11.63
CA VAL A 161 9.56 0.75 -11.01
C VAL A 161 8.20 0.10 -11.15
N THR A 162 8.17 -1.08 -11.77
CA THR A 162 7.01 -1.96 -11.74
C THR A 162 7.34 -3.11 -10.83
N LEU A 163 6.60 -3.24 -9.74
CA LEU A 163 6.59 -4.43 -8.91
C LEU A 163 6.15 -5.57 -9.80
N SER A 164 7.01 -6.56 -9.93
CA SER A 164 6.55 -7.86 -10.37
C SER A 164 5.52 -8.30 -9.35
N SER A 165 4.28 -8.52 -9.78
CA SER A 165 3.45 -9.49 -9.08
C SER A 165 4.19 -10.80 -9.21
N GLN A 166 5.03 -11.13 -8.22
CA GLN A 166 5.58 -12.46 -8.16
C GLN A 166 4.35 -13.37 -8.07
N SER A 167 4.22 -14.24 -9.05
CA SER A 167 3.12 -15.19 -9.12
C SER A 167 3.40 -16.27 -8.09
N CYS A 168 3.15 -15.97 -6.82
CA CYS A 168 3.02 -16.99 -5.80
C CYS A 168 1.73 -17.79 -6.09
N SER A 169 1.89 -19.03 -6.54
CA SER A 169 0.75 -19.94 -6.71
C SER A 169 0.63 -20.81 -5.47
N VAL A 170 -0.54 -20.81 -4.83
CA VAL A 170 -0.86 -21.76 -3.76
C VAL A 170 -1.20 -23.15 -4.27
N ASP A 171 -1.43 -23.30 -5.59
CA ASP A 171 -1.27 -24.57 -6.30
C ASP A 171 0.23 -24.76 -6.56
N PHE A 172 0.93 -25.25 -5.54
CA PHE A 172 2.38 -25.39 -5.52
C PHE A 172 2.84 -26.62 -6.30
N ASN A 173 2.05 -27.69 -6.29
CA ASN A 173 2.37 -28.94 -6.97
C ASN A 173 1.87 -28.98 -8.44
N ALA A 174 1.12 -27.97 -8.86
CA ALA A 174 0.54 -27.80 -10.19
C ALA A 174 -0.43 -28.93 -10.58
N ASP A 175 -1.18 -29.47 -9.61
CA ASP A 175 -2.20 -30.51 -9.84
C ASP A 175 -3.58 -29.92 -10.18
N GLY A 176 -3.75 -28.60 -10.03
CA GLY A 176 -4.97 -27.86 -10.34
C GLY A 176 -5.89 -27.63 -9.15
N ASP A 177 -5.59 -28.18 -7.97
CA ASP A 177 -6.32 -27.95 -6.73
C ASP A 177 -5.51 -27.01 -5.81
N SER A 178 -5.92 -25.75 -5.73
CA SER A 178 -5.13 -24.71 -5.03
C SER A 178 -5.25 -24.74 -3.51
N GLY A 179 -4.11 -24.79 -2.82
CA GLY A 179 -4.00 -24.55 -1.38
C GLY A 179 -4.43 -25.74 -0.51
N THR A 180 -4.26 -26.95 -1.04
CA THR A 180 -4.56 -28.21 -0.36
C THR A 180 -3.43 -28.62 0.58
N ASP A 181 -3.66 -29.65 1.40
CA ASP A 181 -2.58 -30.34 2.10
C ASP A 181 -1.54 -30.92 1.14
N GLY A 182 -1.95 -31.31 -0.08
CA GLY A 182 -1.04 -31.70 -1.16
C GLY A 182 -0.03 -30.61 -1.56
N ASP A 183 -0.47 -29.35 -1.64
CA ASP A 183 0.42 -28.22 -1.92
C ASP A 183 1.37 -27.92 -0.77
N ILE A 184 0.86 -27.98 0.46
CA ILE A 184 1.65 -27.75 1.67
C ILE A 184 2.74 -28.81 1.81
N GLU A 185 2.39 -30.09 1.62
CA GLU A 185 3.35 -31.20 1.63
C GLU A 185 4.40 -31.04 0.54
N ALA A 186 3.99 -30.67 -0.68
CA ALA A 186 4.90 -30.45 -1.80
C ALA A 186 5.86 -29.28 -1.55
N PHE A 187 5.39 -28.18 -0.95
CA PHE A 187 6.22 -27.05 -0.56
C PHE A 187 7.30 -27.45 0.45
N PHE A 188 6.92 -28.12 1.54
CA PHE A 188 7.90 -28.57 2.55
C PHE A 188 8.83 -29.67 2.04
N ALA A 189 8.36 -30.55 1.14
CA ALA A 189 9.23 -31.52 0.47
C ALA A 189 10.29 -30.81 -0.38
N CYS A 190 9.91 -29.77 -1.12
CA CYS A 190 10.82 -28.97 -1.92
C CYS A 190 11.81 -28.17 -1.06
N LEU A 191 11.34 -27.56 0.02
CA LEU A 191 12.17 -26.87 1.01
C LEU A 191 13.21 -27.82 1.66
N GLY A 192 12.85 -29.09 1.82
CA GLY A 192 13.75 -30.17 2.25
C GLY A 192 14.68 -30.74 1.17
N GLY A 193 14.66 -30.20 -0.05
CA GLY A 193 15.51 -30.61 -1.18
C GLY A 193 14.93 -31.70 -2.09
N ASN A 194 13.67 -32.10 -1.88
CA ASN A 194 12.97 -33.11 -2.68
C ASN A 194 11.82 -32.48 -3.49
N CYS A 195 12.14 -31.48 -4.31
CA CYS A 195 11.15 -30.81 -5.15
C CYS A 195 10.56 -31.75 -6.20
N CYS A 196 9.25 -31.73 -6.38
CA CYS A 196 8.60 -32.47 -7.46
C CYS A 196 8.87 -31.79 -8.83
N PRO A 197 8.79 -32.53 -9.95
CA PRO A 197 9.12 -31.97 -11.27
C PRO A 197 8.18 -30.87 -11.76
N ALA A 198 6.95 -30.86 -11.29
CA ALA A 198 5.92 -29.86 -11.64
C ALA A 198 5.81 -28.73 -10.59
N CYS A 199 6.55 -28.83 -9.49
CA CYS A 199 6.41 -27.94 -8.35
C CYS A 199 6.95 -26.53 -8.66
N GLY A 200 6.42 -25.55 -7.92
CA GLY A 200 7.03 -24.23 -7.79
C GLY A 200 8.42 -24.26 -7.15
N SER A 201 9.07 -23.10 -7.10
CA SER A 201 10.35 -22.93 -6.41
C SER A 201 10.15 -22.86 -4.89
N ALA A 202 11.11 -23.39 -4.12
CA ALA A 202 11.17 -23.16 -2.67
C ALA A 202 11.50 -21.70 -2.32
N ASP A 203 12.05 -20.94 -3.28
CA ASP A 203 12.02 -19.47 -3.31
C ASP A 203 10.61 -19.04 -3.74
N PHE A 204 9.66 -19.14 -2.81
CA PHE A 204 8.24 -18.95 -3.06
C PHE A 204 7.93 -17.47 -3.32
N ASN A 205 8.57 -16.58 -2.57
CA ASN A 205 8.40 -15.14 -2.76
C ASN A 205 9.27 -14.60 -3.91
N HIS A 206 10.14 -15.43 -4.50
CA HIS A 206 11.04 -15.11 -5.62
C HIS A 206 12.01 -13.96 -5.31
N ASP A 207 12.39 -13.76 -4.05
CA ASP A 207 13.32 -12.71 -3.63
C ASP A 207 14.81 -13.07 -3.90
N GLY A 208 15.06 -14.30 -4.37
CA GLY A 208 16.36 -14.82 -4.74
C GLY A 208 17.07 -15.56 -3.60
N GLU A 209 16.47 -15.64 -2.41
CA GLU A 209 16.95 -16.45 -1.28
C GLU A 209 16.05 -17.68 -1.12
N VAL A 210 16.57 -18.87 -1.46
CA VAL A 210 15.75 -20.09 -1.51
C VAL A 210 15.46 -20.67 -0.12
N GLY A 211 14.18 -20.81 0.22
CA GLY A 211 13.71 -21.61 1.35
C GLY A 211 13.93 -20.96 2.71
N THR A 212 13.89 -19.64 2.74
CA THR A 212 14.00 -18.83 3.96
C THR A 212 12.70 -18.84 4.77
N ASP A 213 12.74 -18.27 5.97
CA ASP A 213 11.53 -17.97 6.74
C ASP A 213 10.61 -16.97 6.01
N ALA A 214 11.16 -16.09 5.17
CA ALA A 214 10.38 -15.19 4.32
C ALA A 214 9.58 -15.93 3.24
N ASP A 215 10.11 -17.02 2.68
CA ASP A 215 9.36 -17.90 1.75
C ASP A 215 8.21 -18.60 2.45
N ILE A 216 8.47 -19.13 3.65
CA ILE A 216 7.47 -19.85 4.45
C ILE A 216 6.35 -18.91 4.87
N GLU A 217 6.69 -17.70 5.36
CA GLU A 217 5.70 -16.68 5.70
C GLU A 217 4.86 -16.31 4.48
N SER A 218 5.50 -16.11 3.32
CA SER A 218 4.81 -15.76 2.08
C SER A 218 3.88 -16.86 1.60
N PHE A 219 4.29 -18.13 1.69
CA PHE A 219 3.44 -19.27 1.37
C PHE A 219 2.14 -19.27 2.17
N PHE A 220 2.23 -19.15 3.50
CA PHE A 220 1.04 -19.13 4.34
C PHE A 220 0.21 -17.85 4.19
N ARG A 221 0.83 -16.71 3.90
CA ARG A 221 0.12 -15.47 3.60
C ARG A 221 -0.75 -15.63 2.36
N VAL A 222 -0.22 -16.19 1.27
CA VAL A 222 -0.98 -16.42 0.03
C VAL A 222 -2.02 -17.51 0.22
N LEU A 223 -1.70 -18.57 0.98
CA LEU A 223 -2.65 -19.63 1.35
C LEU A 223 -3.87 -19.07 2.10
N ALA A 224 -3.68 -18.04 2.92
CA ALA A 224 -4.75 -17.32 3.62
C ALA A 224 -5.51 -16.31 2.74
N GLY A 225 -5.21 -16.23 1.44
CA GLY A 225 -5.80 -15.27 0.49
C GLY A 225 -5.12 -13.89 0.49
N GLY A 226 -3.95 -13.77 1.11
CA GLY A 226 -3.11 -12.56 1.07
C GLY A 226 -2.28 -12.46 -0.20
N ALA A 227 -1.53 -11.35 -0.33
CA ALA A 227 -0.66 -11.13 -1.46
C ALA A 227 0.65 -11.94 -1.36
N CYS A 228 1.24 -12.23 -2.52
CA CYS A 228 2.69 -12.42 -2.65
C CYS A 228 3.32 -11.06 -2.34
#